data_AF-A0A8D8AMP0-F1
#
_entry.id   AF-A0A8D8AMP0-F1
#
_cell.length_a   1.000
_cell.length_b   1.000
_cell.length_c   1.000
_cell.angle_alpha   90.00
_cell.angle_beta   90.00
_cell.angle_gamma   90.00
#
_symmetry.space_group_name_H-M   'P 1'
#
loop_
_entity.id
_entity.type
_entity.pdbx_description
1 polymer ?
#
loop_
_entity_poly.entity_id
_entity_poly.type
_entity_poly.pdbx_seq_one_letter_code
_entity_poly.pdbx_strand_id
1 'polypeptide(L)'
;MMARFQVVLLVGLVMVAAVAALEAGAVVNSGGPQMAKLLDEEGCGQLRNLCPNIPPGAEDLKGLECVQNLSQEQVDALSDECQHQIWSHTLALMDDRNIERLVQKGCPKHYDKFPCTVKSEPGQFLACVIDHRELVKGNGCREFIQRLEYVAFSDYRLIGHFLKDCTRDIEAQGCGRISNDNRKVSQGETISCLQNRLDNLNGECKKGVLHLSEIQ
;
A
#
# COMPACT_ATOMS: atom_id res chain seq x y z
N MET A 1 -13.08 -8.12 90.01
CA MET A 1 -13.11 -9.53 89.55
C MET A 1 -13.46 -9.53 88.07
N MET A 2 -12.62 -10.20 87.28
CA MET A 2 -12.90 -10.85 85.99
C MET A 2 -13.63 -10.06 84.89
N ALA A 3 -12.88 -9.63 83.88
CA ALA A 3 -13.38 -9.50 82.51
C ALA A 3 -13.28 -10.86 81.81
N ARG A 4 -14.34 -11.26 81.11
CA ARG A 4 -14.43 -12.53 80.35
C ARG A 4 -15.33 -12.32 79.13
N PHE A 5 -14.87 -12.87 77.99
CA PHE A 5 -15.56 -13.16 76.71
C PHE A 5 -15.83 -11.96 75.76
N GLN A 6 -15.16 -11.87 74.58
CA GLN A 6 -15.43 -12.59 73.29
C GLN A 6 -16.86 -12.27 72.76
N VAL A 7 -17.16 -11.96 71.50
CA VAL A 7 -16.52 -12.21 70.20
C VAL A 7 -17.32 -11.43 69.11
N VAL A 8 -16.60 -10.67 68.27
CA VAL A 8 -16.65 -10.67 66.78
C VAL A 8 -17.86 -10.10 65.99
N LEU A 9 -17.45 -9.44 64.89
CA LEU A 9 -18.13 -9.20 63.60
C LEU A 9 -18.98 -7.92 63.44
N LEU A 10 -18.48 -6.96 62.66
CA LEU A 10 -18.84 -6.83 61.24
C LEU A 10 -18.10 -5.65 60.57
N VAL A 11 -17.10 -6.04 59.76
CA VAL A 11 -16.78 -5.56 58.42
C VAL A 11 -16.76 -4.03 58.20
N GLY A 12 -15.55 -3.49 58.14
CA GLY A 12 -15.29 -2.15 57.62
C GLY A 12 -15.61 -2.05 56.13
N LEU A 13 -16.34 -1.00 55.76
CA LEU A 13 -16.49 -0.52 54.39
C LEU A 13 -15.11 -0.06 53.87
N VAL A 14 -14.42 -0.93 53.14
CA VAL A 14 -13.32 -0.51 52.27
C VAL A 14 -13.96 0.00 50.97
N MET A 15 -14.07 1.32 50.85
CA MET A 15 -14.39 1.97 49.57
C MET A 15 -13.18 1.80 48.65
N VAL A 16 -13.17 0.72 47.86
CA VAL A 16 -12.25 0.57 46.73
C VAL A 16 -12.71 1.55 45.66
N ALA A 17 -12.03 2.68 45.56
CA ALA A 17 -12.19 3.59 44.43
C ALA A 17 -11.69 2.88 43.17
N ALA A 18 -12.61 2.42 42.32
CA ALA A 18 -12.30 1.93 41.00
C ALA A 18 -11.89 3.12 40.13
N VAL A 19 -10.58 3.26 39.88
CA VAL A 19 -10.06 4.21 38.90
C VAL A 19 -10.27 3.58 37.51
N ALA A 20 -11.39 3.90 36.87
CA ALA A 20 -11.61 3.56 35.47
C ALA A 20 -10.75 4.50 34.61
N ALA A 21 -9.60 4.00 34.14
CA ALA A 21 -8.85 4.65 33.08
C ALA A 21 -9.68 4.54 31.79
N LEU A 22 -10.28 5.65 31.36
CA LEU A 22 -10.88 5.77 30.04
C LEU A 22 -9.73 5.92 29.04
N GLU A 23 -9.34 4.83 28.38
CA GLU A 23 -8.49 4.94 27.19
C GLU A 23 -9.30 5.63 26.11
N ALA A 24 -9.01 6.92 25.89
CA ALA A 24 -9.40 7.61 24.68
C ALA A 24 -8.64 6.95 23.52
N GLY A 25 -9.24 5.91 22.95
CA GLY A 25 -8.81 5.37 21.67
C GLY A 25 -8.82 6.51 20.67
N ALA A 26 -7.64 6.98 20.30
CA ALA A 26 -7.49 7.90 19.18
C ALA A 26 -8.04 7.17 17.95
N VAL A 27 -9.24 7.59 17.52
CA VAL A 27 -9.72 7.27 16.18
C VAL A 27 -8.74 7.93 15.23
N VAL A 28 -7.81 7.15 14.70
CA VAL A 28 -6.96 7.58 13.59
C VAL A 28 -7.91 7.71 12.41
N ASN A 29 -8.39 8.92 12.17
CA ASN A 29 -9.11 9.24 10.96
C ASN A 29 -8.08 9.16 9.82
N SER A 30 -8.01 8.01 9.15
CA SER A 30 -7.19 7.81 7.94
C SER A 30 -7.80 8.56 6.74
N GLY A 31 -8.21 9.80 6.96
CA GLY A 31 -8.67 10.73 5.94
C GLY A 31 -7.47 11.43 5.32
N GLY A 32 -6.65 10.67 4.59
CA GLY A 32 -5.91 11.28 3.49
C GLY A 32 -6.92 11.82 2.46
N PRO A 33 -6.51 12.73 1.57
CA PRO A 33 -7.35 13.11 0.43
C PRO A 33 -7.85 11.83 -0.24
N GLN A 34 -9.16 11.68 -0.43
CA GLN A 34 -9.67 10.63 -1.31
C GLN A 34 -9.13 10.97 -2.69
N MET A 35 -8.09 10.26 -3.13
CA MET A 35 -7.60 10.33 -4.50
C MET A 35 -8.79 10.07 -5.43
N ALA A 36 -8.83 10.74 -6.58
CA ALA A 36 -9.84 10.42 -7.58
C ALA A 36 -9.62 8.97 -8.06
N LYS A 37 -10.49 8.44 -8.92
CA LYS A 37 -10.12 7.20 -9.62
C LYS A 37 -9.00 7.51 -10.61
N LEU A 38 -8.11 6.56 -10.88
CA LEU A 38 -6.97 6.77 -11.79
C LEU A 38 -7.43 7.31 -13.17
N LEU A 39 -8.45 6.66 -13.72
CA LEU A 39 -9.10 7.08 -14.96
C LEU A 39 -10.07 8.23 -14.75
N ASP A 40 -10.01 8.97 -13.66
CA ASP A 40 -10.76 10.19 -13.42
C ASP A 40 -9.85 11.39 -13.10
N GLU A 41 -8.55 11.15 -12.88
CA GLU A 41 -7.54 12.18 -12.60
C GLU A 41 -7.46 13.25 -13.71
N GLU A 42 -7.46 14.53 -13.29
CA GLU A 42 -7.43 15.69 -14.20
C GLU A 42 -6.07 15.82 -14.91
N GLY A 43 -4.97 15.60 -14.18
CA GLY A 43 -3.59 15.63 -14.69
C GLY A 43 -3.21 14.50 -15.64
N CYS A 44 -4.10 13.51 -15.83
CA CYS A 44 -3.85 12.29 -16.63
C CYS A 44 -5.01 11.99 -17.59
N GLY A 45 -5.68 13.02 -18.11
CA GLY A 45 -6.79 12.88 -19.06
C GLY A 45 -6.44 12.09 -20.33
N GLN A 46 -5.19 12.15 -20.79
CA GLN A 46 -4.71 11.38 -21.95
C GLN A 46 -4.83 9.86 -21.78
N LEU A 47 -4.82 9.36 -20.54
CA LEU A 47 -4.94 7.93 -20.24
C LEU A 47 -6.30 7.37 -20.70
N ARG A 48 -7.37 8.19 -20.71
CA ARG A 48 -8.67 7.75 -21.25
C ARG A 48 -8.61 7.38 -22.73
N ASN A 49 -7.80 8.10 -23.51
CA ASN A 49 -7.66 7.83 -24.93
C ASN A 49 -6.89 6.53 -25.19
N LEU A 50 -5.94 6.19 -24.31
CA LEU A 50 -5.17 4.95 -24.36
C LEU A 50 -5.95 3.74 -23.82
N CYS A 51 -6.93 3.99 -22.94
CA CYS A 51 -7.76 2.98 -22.29
C CYS A 51 -9.26 3.13 -22.61
N PRO A 52 -9.68 3.11 -23.89
CA PRO A 52 -11.03 3.53 -24.30
C PRO A 52 -12.17 2.60 -23.85
N ASN A 53 -11.87 1.34 -23.51
CA ASN A 53 -12.88 0.33 -23.19
C ASN A 53 -13.27 0.30 -21.70
N ILE A 54 -12.78 1.26 -20.90
CA ILE A 54 -13.03 1.29 -19.46
C ILE A 54 -14.04 2.41 -19.16
N PRO A 55 -15.17 2.09 -18.50
CA PRO A 55 -16.18 3.10 -18.18
C PRO A 55 -15.67 4.12 -17.15
N PRO A 56 -16.19 5.37 -17.16
CA PRO A 56 -15.93 6.36 -16.10
C PRO A 56 -16.27 5.82 -14.71
N GLY A 57 -15.52 6.24 -13.68
CA GLY A 57 -15.72 5.74 -12.31
C GLY A 57 -15.33 4.28 -12.09
N ALA A 58 -14.67 3.63 -13.06
CA ALA A 58 -14.10 2.30 -12.87
C ALA A 58 -13.08 2.27 -11.71
N GLU A 59 -12.95 1.12 -11.06
CA GLU A 59 -11.91 0.92 -10.06
C GLU A 59 -10.51 1.02 -10.68
N ASP A 60 -9.57 1.60 -9.93
CA ASP A 60 -8.18 1.81 -10.35
C ASP A 60 -7.53 0.55 -10.91
N LEU A 61 -7.86 -0.64 -10.35
CA LEU A 61 -7.35 -1.92 -10.84
C LEU A 61 -7.55 -2.08 -12.36
N LYS A 62 -8.71 -1.69 -12.91
CA LYS A 62 -8.95 -1.79 -14.36
C LYS A 62 -8.07 -0.83 -15.15
N GLY A 63 -7.91 0.39 -14.65
CA GLY A 63 -7.04 1.39 -15.27
C GLY A 63 -5.58 0.94 -15.28
N LEU A 64 -5.11 0.41 -14.15
CA LEU A 64 -3.76 -0.13 -14.01
C LEU A 64 -3.54 -1.36 -14.89
N GLU A 65 -4.52 -2.25 -15.02
CA GLU A 65 -4.47 -3.38 -15.97
C GLU A 65 -4.31 -2.90 -17.42
N CYS A 66 -4.96 -1.79 -17.80
CA CYS A 66 -4.75 -1.20 -19.11
C CYS A 66 -3.34 -0.61 -19.26
N VAL A 67 -2.84 0.13 -18.26
CA VAL A 67 -1.49 0.71 -18.28
C VAL A 67 -0.44 -0.37 -18.54
N GLN A 68 -0.56 -1.53 -17.92
CA GLN A 68 0.38 -2.65 -18.09
C GLN A 68 0.40 -3.23 -19.53
N ASN A 69 -0.61 -2.92 -20.35
CA ASN A 69 -0.69 -3.34 -21.75
C ASN A 69 -0.25 -2.25 -22.74
N LEU A 70 0.14 -1.06 -22.27
CA LEU A 70 0.67 -0.01 -23.12
C LEU A 70 2.08 -0.36 -23.62
N SER A 71 2.41 0.06 -24.85
CA SER A 71 3.80 -0.01 -25.31
C SER A 71 4.68 0.97 -24.53
N GLN A 72 6.00 0.74 -24.49
CA GLN A 72 6.92 1.69 -23.88
C GLN A 72 6.82 3.09 -24.55
N GLU A 73 6.62 3.16 -25.87
CA GLU A 73 6.42 4.42 -26.58
C GLU A 73 5.16 5.17 -26.11
N GLN A 74 4.06 4.44 -25.84
CA GLN A 74 2.84 5.04 -25.29
C GLN A 74 3.04 5.55 -23.86
N VAL A 75 3.83 4.84 -23.05
CA VAL A 75 4.19 5.25 -21.69
C VAL A 75 5.08 6.49 -21.72
N ASP A 76 6.11 6.51 -22.57
CA ASP A 76 7.03 7.65 -22.74
C ASP A 76 6.33 8.91 -23.25
N ALA A 77 5.23 8.75 -23.99
CA ALA A 77 4.41 9.86 -24.46
C ALA A 77 3.52 10.48 -23.36
N LEU A 78 3.35 9.81 -22.21
CA LEU A 78 2.65 10.37 -21.07
C LEU A 78 3.49 11.47 -20.41
N SER A 79 2.85 12.56 -20.04
CA SER A 79 3.45 13.60 -19.21
C SER A 79 3.94 13.05 -17.87
N ASP A 80 5.04 13.62 -17.35
CA ASP A 80 5.58 13.31 -16.03
C ASP A 80 4.52 13.36 -14.91
N GLU A 81 3.59 14.32 -14.98
CA GLU A 81 2.47 14.42 -14.04
C GLU A 81 1.54 13.21 -14.11
N CYS A 82 1.18 12.77 -15.31
CA CYS A 82 0.32 11.60 -15.50
C CYS A 82 1.04 10.31 -15.12
N GLN A 83 2.33 10.17 -15.46
CA GLN A 83 3.15 9.05 -14.98
C GLN A 83 3.22 9.02 -13.45
N HIS A 84 3.39 10.18 -12.82
CA HIS A 84 3.42 10.29 -11.36
C HIS A 84 2.08 9.92 -10.74
N GLN A 85 0.96 10.33 -11.33
CA GLN A 85 -0.37 9.90 -10.89
C GLN A 85 -0.53 8.39 -11.01
N ILE A 86 -0.21 7.79 -12.16
CA ILE A 86 -0.28 6.33 -12.34
C ILE A 86 0.58 5.61 -11.30
N TRP A 87 1.82 6.06 -11.11
CA TRP A 87 2.73 5.52 -10.10
C TRP A 87 2.13 5.59 -8.69
N SER A 88 1.51 6.71 -8.34
CA SER A 88 0.89 6.95 -7.03
C SER A 88 -0.31 6.02 -6.80
N HIS A 89 -1.14 5.81 -7.84
CA HIS A 89 -2.24 4.83 -7.79
C HIS A 89 -1.73 3.39 -7.66
N THR A 90 -0.65 3.03 -8.35
CA THR A 90 -0.01 1.71 -8.20
C THR A 90 0.51 1.52 -6.79
N LEU A 91 1.22 2.51 -6.23
CA LEU A 91 1.72 2.45 -4.86
C LEU A 91 0.58 2.37 -3.84
N ALA A 92 -0.48 3.17 -4.02
CA ALA A 92 -1.66 3.13 -3.17
C ALA A 92 -2.33 1.74 -3.23
N LEU A 93 -2.44 1.13 -4.41
CA LEU A 93 -2.93 -0.25 -4.54
C LEU A 93 -2.04 -1.23 -3.76
N MET A 94 -0.72 -1.05 -3.82
CA MET A 94 0.28 -1.89 -3.17
C MET A 94 0.44 -1.67 -1.65
N ASP A 95 -0.17 -0.65 -1.06
CA ASP A 95 -0.24 -0.52 0.39
C ASP A 95 -0.85 -1.80 0.99
N ASP A 96 -0.18 -2.39 1.97
CA ASP A 96 -0.56 -3.70 2.50
C ASP A 96 -1.98 -3.71 3.09
N ARG A 97 -2.45 -2.60 3.67
CA ARG A 97 -3.84 -2.50 4.16
C ARG A 97 -4.82 -2.39 3.01
N ASN A 98 -4.47 -1.71 1.94
CA ASN A 98 -5.28 -1.64 0.72
C ASN A 98 -5.38 -3.02 0.07
N ILE A 99 -4.26 -3.74 -0.12
CA ILE A 99 -4.27 -5.12 -0.61
C ILE A 99 -5.11 -6.02 0.30
N GLU A 100 -4.94 -5.95 1.63
CA GLU A 100 -5.72 -6.78 2.55
C GLU A 100 -7.23 -6.59 2.33
N ARG A 101 -7.71 -5.34 2.24
CA ARG A 101 -9.12 -5.05 1.96
C ARG A 101 -9.56 -5.55 0.58
N LEU A 102 -8.70 -5.46 -0.42
CA LEU A 102 -8.97 -5.98 -1.76
C LEU A 102 -9.08 -7.51 -1.75
N VAL A 103 -8.18 -8.21 -1.06
CA VAL A 103 -8.20 -9.69 -0.94
C VAL A 103 -9.42 -10.15 -0.12
N GLN A 104 -9.80 -9.45 0.95
CA GLN A 104 -11.04 -9.75 1.68
C GLN A 104 -12.28 -9.68 0.77
N LYS A 105 -12.34 -8.69 -0.12
CA LYS A 105 -13.44 -8.51 -1.08
C LYS A 105 -13.40 -9.48 -2.26
N GLY A 106 -12.23 -9.73 -2.84
CA GLY A 106 -12.06 -10.59 -4.02
C GLY A 106 -11.99 -12.08 -3.68
N CYS A 107 -11.63 -12.43 -2.45
CA CYS A 107 -11.46 -13.80 -1.96
C CYS A 107 -12.24 -14.08 -0.65
N PRO A 108 -13.53 -13.73 -0.53
CA PRO A 108 -14.25 -13.71 0.75
C PRO A 108 -14.35 -15.08 1.45
N LYS A 109 -14.37 -16.18 0.68
CA LYS A 109 -14.43 -17.55 1.22
C LYS A 109 -13.06 -18.13 1.60
N HIS A 110 -12.00 -17.39 1.31
CA HIS A 110 -10.63 -17.90 1.32
C HIS A 110 -9.68 -17.04 2.13
N TYR A 111 -10.04 -15.80 2.44
CA TYR A 111 -9.20 -14.85 3.16
C TYR A 111 -8.57 -15.45 4.43
N ASP A 112 -9.37 -16.12 5.27
CA ASP A 112 -8.90 -16.71 6.53
C ASP A 112 -7.87 -17.86 6.36
N LYS A 113 -7.65 -18.34 5.13
CA LYS A 113 -6.67 -19.39 4.84
C LYS A 113 -5.26 -18.84 4.63
N PHE A 114 -5.11 -17.55 4.34
CA PHE A 114 -3.81 -16.95 4.10
C PHE A 114 -3.13 -16.64 5.45
N PRO A 115 -1.96 -17.23 5.75
CA PRO A 115 -1.22 -16.92 6.98
C PRO A 115 -0.43 -15.61 6.85
N CYS A 116 -1.06 -14.57 6.31
CA CYS A 116 -0.44 -13.31 5.93
C CYS A 116 -0.80 -12.19 6.91
N THR A 117 0.15 -11.28 7.14
CA THR A 117 -0.03 -10.12 8.04
C THR A 117 0.45 -8.87 7.36
N VAL A 118 -0.30 -7.77 7.53
CA VAL A 118 0.07 -6.45 7.03
C VAL A 118 1.42 -6.02 7.61
N LYS A 119 2.30 -5.52 6.74
CA LYS A 119 3.59 -4.92 7.10
C LYS A 119 3.57 -3.42 6.81
N SER A 120 4.67 -2.74 7.20
CA SER A 120 4.87 -1.32 6.88
C SER A 120 5.40 -1.09 5.47
N GLU A 121 5.98 -2.12 4.86
CA GLU A 121 6.59 -2.04 3.53
C GLU A 121 5.53 -2.40 2.48
N PRO A 122 5.32 -1.54 1.46
CA PRO A 122 4.35 -1.82 0.41
C PRO A 122 4.62 -3.15 -0.29
N GLY A 123 3.55 -3.90 -0.57
CA GLY A 123 3.57 -5.14 -1.36
C GLY A 123 3.95 -6.41 -0.58
N GLN A 124 4.31 -6.34 0.70
CA GLN A 124 4.70 -7.54 1.46
C GLN A 124 3.52 -8.46 1.76
N PHE A 125 2.34 -7.90 2.02
CA PHE A 125 1.13 -8.70 2.17
C PHE A 125 0.77 -9.39 0.86
N LEU A 126 0.87 -8.67 -0.27
CA LEU A 126 0.64 -9.23 -1.60
C LEU A 126 1.62 -10.37 -1.91
N ALA A 127 2.91 -10.18 -1.58
CA ALA A 127 3.95 -11.22 -1.70
C ALA A 127 3.51 -12.52 -1.02
N CYS A 128 3.08 -12.40 0.24
CA CYS A 128 2.64 -13.54 1.04
C CYS A 128 1.40 -14.22 0.45
N VAL A 129 0.42 -13.45 -0.03
CA VAL A 129 -0.79 -13.99 -0.65
C VAL A 129 -0.46 -14.76 -1.94
N ILE A 130 0.43 -14.23 -2.77
CA ILE A 130 0.91 -14.89 -4.00
C ILE A 130 1.62 -16.21 -3.65
N ASP A 131 2.51 -16.20 -2.65
CA ASP A 131 3.24 -17.40 -2.20
C ASP A 131 2.30 -18.51 -1.71
N HIS A 132 1.11 -18.14 -1.21
CA HIS A 132 0.11 -19.06 -0.68
C HIS A 132 -1.11 -19.24 -1.61
N ARG A 133 -1.04 -18.82 -2.88
CA ARG A 133 -2.16 -18.93 -3.83
C ARG A 133 -2.71 -20.35 -3.99
N GLU A 134 -1.90 -21.37 -3.70
CA GLU A 134 -2.32 -22.77 -3.82
C GLU A 134 -3.27 -23.23 -2.69
N LEU A 135 -3.35 -22.48 -1.58
CA LEU A 135 -4.28 -22.76 -0.48
C LEU A 135 -5.76 -22.54 -0.85
N VAL A 136 -6.01 -21.80 -1.93
CA VAL A 136 -7.35 -21.49 -2.40
C VAL A 136 -7.76 -22.41 -3.55
N LYS A 137 -9.02 -22.86 -3.54
CA LYS A 137 -9.58 -23.74 -4.57
C LYS A 137 -10.59 -22.95 -5.41
N GLY A 138 -10.60 -23.19 -6.72
CA GLY A 138 -11.45 -22.49 -7.68
C GLY A 138 -10.77 -21.28 -8.33
N ASN A 139 -11.18 -20.97 -9.55
CA ASN A 139 -10.44 -20.04 -10.41
C ASN A 139 -10.62 -18.57 -10.01
N GLY A 140 -11.81 -18.15 -9.54
CA GLY A 140 -12.08 -16.72 -9.31
C GLY A 140 -11.15 -16.00 -8.32
N CYS A 141 -10.81 -16.61 -7.18
CA CYS A 141 -9.86 -15.99 -6.24
C CYS A 141 -8.42 -16.04 -6.76
N ARG A 142 -8.04 -17.13 -7.44
CA ARG A 142 -6.70 -17.27 -8.06
C ARG A 142 -6.51 -16.23 -9.17
N GLU A 143 -7.51 -16.05 -10.04
CA GLU A 143 -7.55 -15.02 -11.07
C GLU A 143 -7.49 -13.63 -10.45
N PHE A 144 -8.21 -13.36 -9.36
CA PHE A 144 -8.14 -12.08 -8.67
C PHE A 144 -6.74 -11.77 -8.12
N ILE A 145 -6.07 -12.75 -7.49
CA ILE A 145 -4.69 -12.60 -7.01
C ILE A 145 -3.74 -12.34 -8.19
N GLN A 146 -3.92 -13.06 -9.29
CA GLN A 146 -3.11 -12.88 -10.51
C GLN A 146 -3.27 -11.47 -11.10
N ARG A 147 -4.48 -10.90 -11.04
CA ARG A 147 -4.74 -9.51 -11.48
C ARG A 147 -4.01 -8.51 -10.60
N LEU A 148 -3.99 -8.71 -9.28
CA LEU A 148 -3.21 -7.86 -8.36
C LEU A 148 -1.71 -7.98 -8.61
N GLU A 149 -1.20 -9.20 -8.82
CA GLU A 149 0.20 -9.46 -9.17
C GLU A 149 0.59 -8.77 -10.48
N TYR A 150 -0.29 -8.82 -11.48
CA TYR A 150 -0.05 -8.23 -12.80
C TYR A 150 0.12 -6.71 -12.77
N VAL A 151 -0.62 -6.00 -11.89
CA VAL A 151 -0.54 -4.53 -11.80
C VAL A 151 0.52 -4.02 -10.82
N ALA A 152 1.01 -4.87 -9.91
CA ALA A 152 2.04 -4.51 -8.95
C ALA A 152 3.37 -4.18 -9.64
N PHE A 153 4.23 -3.41 -8.97
CA PHE A 153 5.61 -3.22 -9.42
C PHE A 153 6.33 -4.57 -9.54
N SER A 154 6.91 -4.88 -10.70
CA SER A 154 7.46 -6.21 -11.01
C SER A 154 8.52 -6.71 -10.02
N ASP A 155 9.19 -5.80 -9.32
CA ASP A 155 10.25 -6.02 -8.34
C ASP A 155 9.84 -5.60 -6.92
N TYR A 156 8.53 -5.57 -6.61
CA TYR A 156 7.99 -5.13 -5.30
C TYR A 156 8.69 -5.77 -4.08
N ARG A 157 9.19 -7.00 -4.22
CA ARG A 157 9.94 -7.71 -3.15
C ARG A 157 11.30 -7.08 -2.86
N LEU A 158 11.94 -6.49 -3.87
CA LEU A 158 13.25 -5.86 -3.78
C LEU A 158 13.14 -4.40 -3.33
N ILE A 159 12.14 -3.67 -3.84
CA ILE A 159 12.03 -2.22 -3.65
C ILE A 159 11.22 -1.82 -2.40
N GLY A 160 10.66 -2.76 -1.63
CA GLY A 160 9.76 -2.46 -0.50
C GLY A 160 10.36 -1.52 0.54
N HIS A 161 11.63 -1.72 0.91
CA HIS A 161 12.35 -0.80 1.79
C HIS A 161 12.55 0.58 1.18
N PHE A 162 12.95 0.64 -0.11
CA PHE A 162 13.10 1.91 -0.83
C PHE A 162 11.80 2.68 -0.85
N LEU A 163 10.68 2.04 -1.20
CA LEU A 163 9.37 2.69 -1.20
C LEU A 163 9.02 3.22 0.19
N LYS A 164 9.17 2.41 1.24
CA LYS A 164 8.91 2.83 2.62
C LYS A 164 9.65 4.12 3.00
N ASP A 165 10.92 4.23 2.63
CA ASP A 165 11.78 5.35 3.03
C ASP A 165 11.65 6.56 2.09
N CYS A 166 11.30 6.34 0.82
CA CYS A 166 11.26 7.36 -0.23
C CYS A 166 9.87 7.86 -0.64
N THR A 167 8.76 7.20 -0.29
CA THR A 167 7.42 7.59 -0.77
C THR A 167 7.15 9.08 -0.59
N ARG A 168 7.41 9.64 0.60
CA ARG A 168 7.16 11.07 0.87
C ARG A 168 7.99 12.00 -0.01
N ASP A 169 9.23 11.63 -0.29
CA ASP A 169 10.11 12.44 -1.12
C ASP A 169 9.72 12.30 -2.60
N ILE A 170 9.30 11.10 -3.04
CA ILE A 170 8.80 10.87 -4.40
C ILE A 170 7.58 11.74 -4.68
N GLU A 171 6.62 11.77 -3.75
CA GLU A 171 5.45 12.66 -3.81
C GLU A 171 5.86 14.13 -3.82
N ALA A 172 6.70 14.56 -2.87
CA ALA A 172 7.13 15.96 -2.77
C ALA A 172 7.90 16.45 -4.01
N GLN A 173 8.60 15.54 -4.69
CA GLN A 173 9.37 15.87 -5.89
C GLN A 173 8.61 15.58 -7.20
N GLY A 174 7.43 14.94 -7.16
CA GLY A 174 6.72 14.51 -8.37
C GLY A 174 7.55 13.55 -9.21
N CYS A 175 8.29 12.64 -8.56
CA CYS A 175 9.27 11.77 -9.21
C CYS A 175 8.75 10.36 -9.52
N GLY A 176 7.46 10.07 -9.30
CA GLY A 176 6.90 8.77 -9.69
C GLY A 176 6.94 8.59 -11.20
N ARG A 177 7.63 7.56 -11.69
CA ARG A 177 7.72 7.21 -13.11
C ARG A 177 7.33 5.75 -13.29
N ILE A 178 6.81 5.43 -14.47
CA ILE A 178 6.38 4.08 -14.83
C ILE A 178 7.13 3.63 -16.07
N SER A 179 7.43 2.33 -16.15
CA SER A 179 8.02 1.72 -17.35
C SER A 179 7.41 0.34 -17.55
N ASN A 180 7.15 0.00 -18.81
CA ASN A 180 6.71 -1.34 -19.21
C ASN A 180 7.88 -2.16 -19.79
N ASP A 181 9.12 -1.67 -19.69
CA ASP A 181 10.32 -2.44 -20.03
C ASP A 181 10.68 -3.41 -18.90
N ASN A 182 10.14 -4.62 -18.98
CA ASN A 182 10.35 -5.70 -18.01
C ASN A 182 11.81 -6.17 -17.85
N ARG A 183 12.76 -5.62 -18.63
CA ARG A 183 14.19 -5.91 -18.48
C ARG A 183 14.88 -4.99 -17.45
N LYS A 184 14.21 -3.93 -17.02
CA LYS A 184 14.74 -2.95 -16.07
C LYS A 184 14.07 -3.08 -14.70
N VAL A 185 14.75 -2.58 -13.68
CA VAL A 185 14.17 -2.33 -12.34
C VAL A 185 12.97 -1.40 -12.52
N SER A 186 11.82 -1.73 -11.94
CA SER A 186 10.56 -1.01 -12.24
C SER A 186 10.61 0.46 -11.79
N GLN A 187 11.47 0.76 -10.83
CA GLN A 187 11.66 2.09 -10.25
C GLN A 187 12.88 2.83 -10.80
N GLY A 188 13.55 2.32 -11.84
CA GLY A 188 14.80 2.90 -12.35
C GLY A 188 14.65 4.38 -12.76
N GLU A 189 13.55 4.73 -13.42
CA GLU A 189 13.26 6.11 -13.81
C GLU A 189 12.89 7.00 -12.61
N THR A 190 12.15 6.46 -11.64
CA THR A 190 11.87 7.13 -10.36
C THR A 190 13.17 7.45 -9.61
N ILE A 191 14.08 6.47 -9.52
CA ILE A 191 15.40 6.64 -8.89
C ILE A 191 16.21 7.69 -9.65
N SER A 192 16.21 7.65 -10.99
CA SER A 192 16.91 8.63 -11.84
C SER A 192 16.38 10.06 -11.62
N CYS A 193 15.07 10.23 -11.44
CA CYS A 193 14.48 11.53 -11.10
C CYS A 193 14.96 12.02 -9.72
N LEU A 194 14.95 11.15 -8.71
CA LEU A 194 15.40 11.48 -7.35
C LEU A 194 16.91 11.80 -7.28
N GLN A 195 17.74 11.13 -8.09
CA GLN A 195 19.18 11.41 -8.17
C GLN A 195 19.46 12.87 -8.54
N ASN A 196 18.65 13.46 -9.42
CA ASN A 196 18.78 14.87 -9.82
C ASN A 196 18.32 15.85 -8.71
N ARG A 197 17.78 15.34 -7.60
CA ARG A 197 17.19 16.12 -6.52
C ARG A 197 17.67 15.65 -5.14
N LEU A 198 18.84 15.00 -5.08
CA LEU A 198 19.39 14.36 -3.88
C LEU A 198 19.49 15.26 -2.64
N ASP A 199 19.60 16.57 -2.82
CA ASP A 199 19.70 17.53 -1.71
C ASP A 199 18.34 17.90 -1.12
N ASN A 200 17.25 17.58 -1.82
CA ASN A 200 15.88 17.76 -1.37
C ASN A 200 15.31 16.50 -0.71
N LEU A 201 16.09 15.42 -0.59
CA LEU A 201 15.66 14.14 -0.04
C LEU A 201 16.01 14.03 1.45
N ASN A 202 15.20 13.26 2.17
CA ASN A 202 15.51 12.86 3.53
C ASN A 202 16.70 11.87 3.57
N GLY A 203 17.33 11.75 4.74
CA GLY A 203 18.56 10.95 4.89
C GLY A 203 18.40 9.46 4.57
N GLU A 204 17.26 8.86 4.86
CA GLU A 204 17.00 7.44 4.55
C GLU A 204 16.73 7.25 3.05
N CYS A 205 15.91 8.12 2.46
CA CYS A 205 15.68 8.06 1.02
C CYS A 205 16.96 8.29 0.22
N LYS A 206 17.81 9.24 0.63
CA LYS A 206 19.11 9.49 -0.01
C LYS A 206 20.00 8.24 -0.03
N LYS A 207 20.06 7.50 1.09
CA LYS A 207 20.80 6.23 1.15
C LYS A 207 20.19 5.18 0.22
N GLY A 208 18.86 5.04 0.23
CA GLY A 208 18.14 4.10 -0.64
C GLY A 208 18.37 4.36 -2.12
N VAL A 209 18.29 5.63 -2.54
CA VAL A 209 18.59 6.06 -3.92
C VAL A 209 20.02 5.68 -4.29
N LEU A 210 21.01 6.04 -3.47
CA LEU A 210 22.42 5.72 -3.76
C LEU A 210 22.66 4.21 -3.85
N HIS A 211 22.10 3.42 -2.94
CA HIS A 211 22.25 1.97 -2.95
C HIS A 211 21.67 1.33 -4.21
N LEU A 212 20.44 1.68 -4.60
CA LEU A 212 19.81 1.13 -5.79
C LEU A 212 20.42 1.66 -7.10
N SER A 213 21.16 2.77 -7.04
CA SER A 213 21.89 3.30 -8.20
C SER A 213 23.09 2.44 -8.59
N GLU A 214 23.67 1.70 -7.64
CA GLU A 214 24.82 0.82 -7.89
C GLU A 214 24.43 -0.52 -8.52
N ILE A 215 23.14 -0.87 -8.49
CA ILE A 215 22.60 -2.16 -8.93
C ILE A 215 22.08 -2.10 -10.38
N GLN A 216 21.83 -0.90 -10.90
CA GLN A 216 21.28 -0.64 -12.23
C GLN A 216 22.30 -0.75 -13.36
#